data_AF-A0A438HKN7-F1
#
_entry.id   AF-A0A438HKN7-F1
#
_cell.length_a   1.000
_cell.length_b   1.000
_cell.length_c   1.000
_cell.angle_alpha   90.00
_cell.angle_beta   90.00
_cell.angle_gamma   90.00
#
_symmetry.space_group_name_H-M   'P 1'
#
loop_
_entity.id
_entity.type
_entity.pdbx_description
1 polymer ?
#
loop_
_entity_poly.entity_id
_entity_poly.type
_entity_poly.pdbx_seq_one_letter_code
_entity_poly.pdbx_strand_id
1 'polypeptide(L)'
;MKENETIVEMITRFTDIVNGLEALGKTYKESEKVMKILRSLPSKWHTKVTAIQEAKDLTKLPMEELIGSLMTYEINLTKKLQEGEDKKKKSIASKLQPRKKKMLKKKNQVMKMMI
;
A
#
# COMPACT_ATOMS: atom_id res chain seq x y z
N MET A 1 -3.76 -9.67 11.31
CA MET A 1 -2.94 -9.87 10.10
C MET A 1 -1.53 -9.40 10.39
N LYS A 2 -0.52 -10.14 9.95
CA LYS A 2 0.89 -9.73 10.08
C LYS A 2 1.24 -8.69 8.99
N GLU A 3 2.31 -7.92 9.17
CA GLU A 3 2.66 -6.84 8.24
C GLU A 3 3.04 -7.32 6.83
N ASN A 4 3.66 -8.50 6.74
CA ASN A 4 4.14 -9.14 5.52
C ASN A 4 3.23 -10.26 5.00
N GLU A 5 2.08 -10.44 5.62
CA GLU A 5 1.07 -11.40 5.22
C GLU A 5 0.17 -10.79 4.15
N THR A 6 -0.26 -11.58 3.17
CA THR A 6 -1.22 -11.18 2.14
C THR A 6 -2.66 -11.32 2.63
N ILE A 7 -3.61 -10.65 1.96
CA ILE A 7 -5.04 -10.82 2.26
C ILE A 7 -5.46 -12.28 2.10
N VAL A 8 -4.97 -12.98 1.07
CA VAL A 8 -5.33 -14.38 0.83
C VAL A 8 -4.88 -15.27 1.98
N GLU A 9 -3.61 -15.17 2.39
CA GLU A 9 -3.08 -15.94 3.53
C GLU A 9 -3.84 -15.67 4.83
N MET A 10 -4.15 -14.39 5.08
CA MET A 10 -4.92 -13.99 6.26
C MET A 10 -6.33 -14.58 6.25
N ILE A 11 -7.03 -14.53 5.11
CA ILE A 11 -8.37 -15.10 4.95
C ILE A 11 -8.35 -16.61 5.08
N THR A 12 -7.37 -17.31 4.49
CA THR A 12 -7.22 -18.76 4.65
C THR A 12 -7.11 -19.14 6.13
N ARG A 13 -6.18 -18.51 6.88
CA ARG A 13 -6.05 -18.78 8.32
C ARG A 13 -7.30 -18.43 9.10
N PHE A 14 -7.98 -17.34 8.74
CA PHE A 14 -9.23 -16.95 9.38
C PHE A 14 -10.30 -18.02 9.19
N THR A 15 -10.45 -18.55 7.97
CA THR A 15 -11.38 -19.62 7.64
C THR A 15 -11.06 -20.90 8.38
N ASP A 16 -9.78 -21.30 8.46
CA ASP A 16 -9.36 -22.48 9.22
C ASP A 16 -9.74 -22.37 10.71
N ILE A 17 -9.55 -21.19 11.30
CA ILE A 17 -9.95 -20.90 12.69
C ILE A 17 -11.47 -20.97 12.86
N VAL A 18 -12.24 -20.37 11.94
CA VAL A 18 -13.71 -20.38 12.00
C VAL A 18 -14.24 -21.80 11.88
N ASN A 19 -13.72 -22.59 10.94
CA ASN A 19 -14.11 -23.98 10.74
C ASN A 19 -13.76 -24.85 11.97
N GLY A 20 -12.58 -24.64 12.55
CA GLY A 20 -12.19 -25.31 13.79
C GLY A 20 -13.11 -24.97 14.97
N LEU A 21 -13.51 -23.70 15.09
CA LEU A 21 -14.45 -23.27 16.13
C LEU A 21 -15.86 -23.83 15.91
N GLU A 22 -16.30 -23.91 14.66
CA GLU A 22 -17.57 -24.51 14.29
C GLU A 22 -17.63 -26.00 14.64
N ALA A 23 -16.55 -26.74 14.38
CA ALA A 23 -16.40 -28.13 14.81
C ALA A 23 -16.46 -28.31 16.34
N LEU A 24 -16.09 -27.28 17.10
CA LEU A 24 -16.19 -27.22 18.57
C LEU A 24 -17.55 -26.66 19.06
N GLY A 25 -18.51 -26.44 18.17
CA GLY A 25 -19.85 -25.96 18.50
C GLY A 25 -20.02 -24.45 18.60
N LYS A 26 -18.99 -23.67 18.21
CA LYS A 26 -19.05 -22.20 18.20
C LYS A 26 -19.12 -21.65 16.78
N THR A 27 -20.29 -21.19 16.37
CA THR A 27 -20.52 -20.59 15.06
C THR A 27 -20.48 -19.06 15.12
N TYR A 28 -20.17 -18.43 13.99
CA TYR A 28 -20.22 -16.98 13.82
C TYR A 28 -21.11 -16.64 12.63
N LYS A 29 -21.92 -15.60 12.77
CA LYS A 29 -22.69 -15.04 11.66
C LYS A 29 -21.77 -14.37 10.65
N GLU A 30 -22.21 -14.28 9.41
CA GLU A 30 -21.52 -13.59 8.31
C GLU A 30 -21.01 -12.19 8.73
N SER A 31 -21.91 -11.39 9.32
CA SER A 31 -21.60 -10.03 9.77
C SER A 31 -20.53 -9.99 10.86
N GLU A 32 -20.49 -10.98 11.76
CA GLU A 32 -19.44 -11.10 12.76
C GLU A 32 -18.10 -11.44 12.11
N LYS A 33 -18.09 -12.32 11.10
CA LYS A 33 -16.88 -12.65 10.34
C LYS A 33 -16.33 -11.42 9.61
N VAL A 34 -17.20 -10.69 8.91
CA VAL A 34 -16.88 -9.42 8.22
C VAL A 34 -16.22 -8.42 9.17
N MET A 35 -16.85 -8.17 10.33
CA MET A 35 -16.30 -7.23 11.31
C MET A 35 -14.96 -7.69 11.90
N LYS A 36 -14.79 -8.99 12.14
CA LYS A 36 -13.53 -9.55 12.65
C LYS A 36 -12.40 -9.41 11.63
N ILE A 37 -12.69 -9.65 10.35
CA ILE A 37 -11.73 -9.46 9.26
C ILE A 37 -11.27 -8.00 9.24
N LEU A 38 -12.19 -7.04 9.16
CA LEU A 38 -11.88 -5.60 9.11
C LEU A 38 -11.05 -5.14 10.32
N ARG A 39 -11.38 -5.59 11.53
CA ARG A 39 -10.64 -5.27 12.76
C ARG A 39 -9.25 -5.90 12.82
N SER A 40 -8.99 -6.96 12.05
CA SER A 40 -7.71 -7.67 12.06
C SER A 40 -6.66 -7.08 11.10
N LEU A 41 -7.05 -6.13 10.24
CA LEU A 41 -6.19 -5.51 9.26
C LEU A 41 -5.22 -4.50 9.90
N PRO A 42 -3.96 -4.38 9.40
CA PRO A 42 -2.98 -3.46 9.96
C PRO A 42 -3.28 -2.00 9.60
N SER A 43 -2.53 -1.08 10.22
CA SER A 43 -2.74 0.38 10.12
C SER A 43 -2.79 0.91 8.68
N LYS A 44 -1.99 0.34 7.77
CA LYS A 44 -1.96 0.69 6.34
C LYS A 44 -3.30 0.51 5.61
N TRP A 45 -4.25 -0.22 6.18
CA TRP A 45 -5.59 -0.45 5.62
C TRP A 45 -6.65 0.50 6.15
N HIS A 46 -6.35 1.36 7.14
CA HIS A 46 -7.36 2.17 7.82
C HIS A 46 -8.21 3.01 6.85
N THR A 47 -7.58 3.65 5.87
CA THR A 47 -8.30 4.42 4.84
C THR A 47 -9.32 3.57 4.08
N LYS A 48 -8.97 2.33 3.74
CA LYS A 48 -9.87 1.40 3.05
C LYS A 48 -10.99 0.90 3.98
N VAL A 49 -10.67 0.61 5.24
CA VAL A 49 -11.64 0.17 6.25
C VAL A 49 -12.69 1.25 6.50
N THR A 50 -12.27 2.51 6.72
CA THR A 50 -13.17 3.65 6.92
C THR A 50 -14.09 3.83 5.71
N ALA A 51 -13.55 3.80 4.49
CA ALA A 51 -14.36 3.94 3.29
C ALA A 51 -15.42 2.82 3.13
N ILE A 52 -15.10 1.58 3.55
CA ILE A 52 -16.09 0.49 3.54
C ILE A 52 -17.18 0.74 4.60
N GLN A 53 -16.79 1.16 5.80
CA GLN A 53 -17.70 1.45 6.91
C GLN A 53 -18.67 2.59 6.61
N GLU A 54 -18.21 3.61 5.90
CA GLU A 54 -19.04 4.75 5.49
C GLU A 54 -19.97 4.41 4.32
N ALA A 55 -19.50 3.58 3.37
CA ALA A 55 -20.24 3.30 2.14
C ALA A 55 -21.23 2.14 2.24
N LYS A 56 -21.04 1.21 3.20
CA LYS A 56 -21.78 -0.06 3.24
C LYS A 56 -22.29 -0.41 4.63
N ASP A 57 -23.45 -1.06 4.66
CA ASP A 57 -23.97 -1.71 5.86
C ASP A 57 -23.23 -3.04 6.12
N LEU A 58 -22.34 -3.05 7.10
CA LEU A 58 -21.55 -4.24 7.46
C LEU A 58 -22.40 -5.44 7.92
N THR A 59 -23.65 -5.22 8.32
CA THR A 59 -24.55 -6.32 8.70
C THR A 59 -25.10 -7.09 7.51
N LYS A 60 -25.07 -6.48 6.33
CA LYS A 60 -25.61 -7.02 5.07
C LYS A 60 -24.53 -7.25 4.00
N LEU A 61 -23.29 -6.87 4.28
CA LEU A 61 -22.17 -7.02 3.37
C LEU A 61 -21.77 -8.51 3.23
N PRO A 62 -21.86 -9.11 2.04
CA PRO A 62 -21.37 -10.47 1.81
C PRO A 62 -19.86 -10.57 2.02
N MET A 63 -19.40 -11.69 2.57
CA MET A 63 -17.98 -11.89 2.86
C MET A 63 -17.13 -11.96 1.59
N GLU A 64 -17.66 -12.55 0.52
CA GLU A 64 -17.01 -12.63 -0.80
C GLU A 64 -16.77 -11.24 -1.38
N GLU A 65 -17.75 -10.34 -1.24
CA GLU A 65 -17.64 -8.96 -1.72
C GLU A 65 -16.59 -8.18 -0.92
N LEU A 66 -16.55 -8.38 0.40
CA LEU A 66 -15.49 -7.82 1.25
C LEU A 66 -14.12 -8.31 0.79
N ILE A 67 -13.93 -9.63 0.64
CA ILE A 67 -12.66 -10.24 0.25
C ILE A 67 -12.20 -9.71 -1.10
N GLY A 68 -13.09 -9.66 -2.11
CA GLY A 68 -12.77 -9.12 -3.43
C GLY A 68 -12.35 -7.65 -3.38
N SER A 69 -13.02 -6.84 -2.54
CA SER A 69 -12.65 -5.43 -2.35
C SER A 69 -11.28 -5.24 -1.69
N LEU A 70 -10.93 -6.11 -0.74
CA LEU A 70 -9.63 -6.10 -0.06
C LEU A 70 -8.51 -6.56 -1.00
N MET A 71 -8.70 -7.65 -1.75
CA MET A 71 -7.72 -8.14 -2.73
C MET A 71 -7.45 -7.10 -3.82
N THR A 72 -8.49 -6.45 -4.34
CA THR A 72 -8.34 -5.37 -5.33
C THR A 72 -7.52 -4.20 -4.78
N TYR A 73 -7.73 -3.86 -3.51
CA TYR A 73 -6.96 -2.80 -2.85
C TYR A 73 -5.50 -3.21 -2.62
N GLU A 74 -5.23 -4.47 -2.25
CA GLU A 74 -3.87 -5.01 -2.11
C GLU A 74 -3.06 -4.88 -3.41
N ILE A 75 -3.65 -5.31 -4.53
CA ILE A 75 -3.01 -5.23 -5.85
C ILE A 75 -2.65 -3.77 -6.20
N ASN A 76 -3.57 -2.85 -5.93
CA ASN A 76 -3.34 -1.43 -6.20
C ASN A 76 -2.28 -0.81 -5.27
N LEU A 77 -2.19 -1.27 -4.02
CA LEU A 77 -1.15 -0.84 -3.09
C LEU A 77 0.24 -1.27 -3.57
N THR A 78 0.38 -2.52 -4.02
CA THR A 78 1.62 -3.06 -4.59
C THR A 78 2.05 -2.31 -5.84
N LYS A 79 1.11 -2.00 -6.75
CA LYS A 79 1.40 -1.19 -7.96
C LYS A 79 1.92 0.20 -7.61
N LYS A 80 1.29 0.88 -6.64
CA LYS A 80 1.74 2.22 -6.20
C LYS A 80 3.15 2.21 -5.60
N LEU A 81 3.53 1.14 -4.90
CA LEU A 81 4.89 0.99 -4.38
C LEU A 81 5.91 0.82 -5.51
N GLN A 82 5.62 -0.01 -6.51
CA GLN A 82 6.49 -0.16 -7.70
C GLN A 82 6.61 1.16 -8.48
N GLU A 83 5.50 1.85 -8.75
CA GLU A 83 5.53 3.14 -9.45
C GLU A 83 6.24 4.25 -8.65
N GLY A 84 6.10 4.22 -7.32
CA GLY A 84 6.79 5.13 -6.40
C GLY A 84 8.31 4.90 -6.37
N GLU A 85 8.74 3.64 -6.41
CA GLU A 85 10.16 3.27 -6.52
C GLU A 85 10.76 3.68 -7.86
N ASP A 86 10.04 3.52 -8.97
CA ASP A 86 10.49 3.95 -10.29
C ASP A 86 10.59 5.48 -10.41
N LYS A 87 9.67 6.22 -9.76
CA LYS A 87 9.77 7.68 -9.65
C LYS A 87 10.93 8.10 -8.76
N LYS A 88 11.24 7.37 -7.68
CA LYS A 88 12.39 7.64 -6.82
C LYS A 88 13.72 7.33 -7.54
N LYS A 89 13.80 6.26 -8.34
CA LYS A 89 14.94 5.92 -9.22
C LYS A 89 15.14 6.94 -10.35
N LYS A 90 14.07 7.48 -10.94
CA LYS A 90 14.15 8.57 -11.93
C LYS A 90 14.49 9.94 -11.31
N SER A 91 14.14 10.18 -10.05
CA SER A 91 14.44 11.45 -9.36
C SER A 91 15.92 11.60 -8.97
N ILE A 92 16.62 10.49 -8.64
CA ILE A 92 18.06 10.52 -8.37
C ILE A 92 18.93 10.66 -9.63
N ALA A 93 18.42 10.31 -10.81
CA ALA A 93 19.16 10.42 -12.08
C ALA A 93 19.19 11.84 -12.68
N SER A 94 18.48 12.82 -12.11
CA SER A 94 18.32 14.17 -12.70
C SER A 94 18.67 15.33 -11.76
N LYS A 95 19.60 15.12 -10.82
CA LYS A 95 20.24 16.23 -10.08
C LYS A 95 21.76 16.05 -9.99
N LEU A 96 22.44 16.08 -11.13
CA LEU A 96 23.86 16.43 -11.21
C LEU A 96 24.12 17.16 -12.52
N GLN A 97 23.64 18.41 -12.58
CA GLN A 97 24.31 19.42 -13.39
C GLN A 97 25.67 19.67 -12.72
N PRO A 98 26.82 19.40 -13.35
CA PRO A 98 28.09 19.90 -12.85
C PRO A 98 28.09 21.43 -13.06
N ARG A 99 27.66 22.18 -12.04
CA ARG A 99 27.89 23.63 -11.92
C ARG A 99 29.39 23.90 -11.69
N LYS A 100 30.26 23.55 -12.64
CA LYS A 100 31.69 23.95 -12.66
C LYS A 100 32.24 24.12 -14.07
N LYS A 101 31.58 24.88 -14.97
CA LYS A 101 32.20 25.30 -16.26
C LYS A 101 31.93 26.75 -16.71
N LYS A 102 31.34 27.62 -15.88
CA LYS A 102 31.12 29.04 -16.25
C LYS A 102 32.09 30.06 -15.65
N MET A 103 32.94 29.70 -14.67
CA MET A 103 33.89 30.66 -14.08
C MET A 103 35.28 30.69 -14.72
N LEU A 104 35.69 29.67 -15.49
CA LEU A 104 37.06 29.63 -16.05
C LEU A 104 37.18 30.33 -17.42
N LYS A 105 36.09 30.49 -18.17
CA LYS A 105 36.11 31.19 -19.46
C LYS A 105 36.24 32.71 -19.33
N LYS A 106 35.78 33.30 -18.21
CA LYS A 106 35.82 34.75 -18.03
C LYS A 106 37.18 35.26 -17.54
N LYS A 107 37.95 34.44 -16.81
CA LYS A 107 39.33 34.80 -16.41
C LYS A 107 40.31 34.81 -17.59
N ASN A 108 40.18 33.87 -18.54
CA ASN A 108 41.07 33.82 -19.71
C ASN A 108 40.82 34.92 -20.75
N GLN A 109 39.66 35.60 -20.71
CA GLN A 109 39.38 36.71 -21.62
C GLN A 109 39.82 38.07 -21.04
N VAL A 110 39.75 38.24 -19.71
CA VAL A 110 40.23 39.46 -19.05
C VAL A 110 41.77 39.53 -19.08
N MET A 111 42.46 38.39 -18.95
CA MET A 111 43.93 38.35 -18.98
C MET A 111 44.54 38.51 -20.38
N LYS A 112 43.72 38.43 -21.44
CA LYS A 112 44.12 38.65 -22.84
C LYS A 112 43.92 40.09 -23.31
N MET A 113 43.38 40.97 -22.44
CA MET A 113 43.13 42.39 -22.71
C MET A 113 44.09 43.33 -21.96
N MET A 114 45.05 42.80 -21.20
CA MET A 114 45.98 43.57 -20.36
C MET A 114 47.47 43.41 -20.74
N ILE A 115 47.76 42.87 -21.93
CA ILE A 115 49.07 42.95 -22.61
C ILE A 115 48.81 43.59 -23.97
#